data_AF-A0A916AZL7-F1
#
_entry.id   AF-A0A916AZL7-F1
#
_cell.length_a   1.000
_cell.length_b   1.000
_cell.length_c   1.000
_cell.angle_alpha   90.00
_cell.angle_beta   90.00
_cell.angle_gamma   90.00
#
_symmetry.space_group_name_H-M   'P 1'
#
loop_
_entity.id
_entity.type
_entity.pdbx_description
1 polymer ?
#
loop_
_entity_poly.entity_id
_entity_poly.type
_entity_poly.pdbx_seq_one_letter_code
_entity_poly.pdbx_strand_id
1 'polypeptide(L)'
;MMKATGDLPSVWRYHNGNVMNNLDAIEGSVKSILEKLHGVWIDSHLDDSEYIRNTWAVIEATDWYIQENREITNEPDILTDVLRQFARALWLNHKTTVEKNTAGDSDDNGDYSEYCFDYIYEHGVYPP
;
A
#
# COMPACT_ATOMS: atom_id res chain seq x y z
N MET A 1 -38.30 1.81 1.56
CA MET A 1 -38.23 1.27 0.18
C MET A 1 -36.89 1.72 -0.39
N MET A 2 -36.14 0.76 -0.95
CA MET A 2 -34.83 0.83 -1.63
C MET A 2 -33.54 0.97 -0.80
N LYS A 3 -32.74 -0.10 -0.90
CA LYS A 3 -31.34 -0.30 -0.51
C LYS A 3 -30.42 0.36 -1.53
N ALA A 4 -29.23 0.77 -1.09
CA ALA A 4 -28.06 0.92 -1.96
C ALA A 4 -26.86 0.28 -1.26
N THR A 5 -26.73 -1.04 -1.43
CA THR A 5 -25.47 -1.77 -1.20
C THR A 5 -24.66 -1.63 -2.49
N GLY A 6 -23.65 -0.76 -2.48
CA GLY A 6 -22.61 -0.77 -3.50
C GLY A 6 -21.68 -1.94 -3.20
N ASP A 7 -21.90 -3.07 -3.87
CA ASP A 7 -21.01 -4.22 -3.84
C ASP A 7 -19.62 -3.80 -4.36
N LEU A 8 -18.60 -4.00 -3.53
CA LEU A 8 -17.20 -3.99 -3.95
C LEU A 8 -16.87 -5.27 -4.74
N PRO A 9 -15.85 -5.24 -5.62
CA PRO A 9 -15.56 -6.34 -6.54
C PRO A 9 -15.37 -7.70 -5.84
N SER A 10 -15.87 -8.76 -6.49
CA SER A 10 -16.02 -10.13 -5.97
C SER A 10 -14.71 -10.88 -5.65
N VAL A 11 -13.56 -10.22 -5.64
CA VAL A 11 -12.26 -10.83 -5.30
C VAL A 11 -12.04 -10.92 -3.78
N TRP A 12 -12.87 -10.27 -2.98
CA TRP A 12 -12.68 -10.13 -1.52
C TRP A 12 -13.61 -11.00 -0.66
N ARG A 13 -14.14 -12.11 -1.19
CA ARG A 13 -14.95 -13.04 -0.37
C ARG A 13 -14.07 -14.07 0.33
N TYR A 14 -13.47 -13.69 1.46
CA TYR A 14 -12.92 -14.65 2.41
C TYR A 14 -14.04 -15.56 2.91
N HIS A 15 -13.93 -16.85 2.60
CA HIS A 15 -14.86 -17.88 3.04
C HIS A 15 -14.76 -18.08 4.56
N ASN A 16 -15.92 -17.98 5.22
CA ASN A 16 -16.32 -18.60 6.49
C ASN A 16 -15.21 -19.17 7.40
N GLY A 17 -14.97 -18.47 8.51
CA GLY A 17 -14.56 -19.07 9.79
C GLY A 17 -13.15 -19.66 9.81
N ASN A 18 -12.14 -18.84 10.04
CA ASN A 18 -10.78 -19.33 10.27
C ASN A 18 -10.11 -18.56 11.39
N VAL A 19 -9.44 -19.31 12.26
CA VAL A 19 -8.38 -18.83 13.14
C VAL A 19 -7.44 -17.98 12.29
N MET A 20 -7.17 -16.74 12.71
CA MET A 20 -6.22 -15.84 12.04
C MET A 20 -4.94 -16.62 11.76
N ASN A 21 -4.59 -16.83 10.48
CA ASN A 21 -3.35 -17.52 10.20
C ASN A 21 -2.18 -16.55 10.49
N ASN A 22 -0.97 -17.06 10.74
CA ASN A 22 0.17 -16.21 11.10
C ASN A 22 0.47 -15.17 10.00
N LEU A 23 0.16 -15.45 8.74
CA LEU A 23 0.36 -14.55 7.61
C LEU A 23 -0.60 -13.35 7.67
N ASP A 24 -1.89 -13.58 7.96
CA ASP A 24 -2.90 -12.52 8.12
C ASP A 24 -2.50 -11.56 9.26
N ALA A 25 -1.96 -12.10 10.35
CA ALA A 25 -1.49 -11.30 11.49
C ALA A 25 -0.26 -10.44 11.14
N ILE A 26 0.67 -10.98 10.35
CA ILE A 26 1.83 -10.24 9.84
C ILE A 26 1.37 -9.16 8.86
N GLU A 27 0.50 -9.52 7.90
CA GLU A 27 -0.08 -8.57 6.95
C GLU A 27 -0.73 -7.38 7.68
N GLY A 28 -1.61 -7.67 8.65
CA GLY A 28 -2.28 -6.64 9.44
C GLY A 28 -1.29 -5.76 10.21
N SER A 29 -0.27 -6.37 10.82
CA SER A 29 0.75 -5.64 11.58
C SER A 29 1.56 -4.70 10.69
N VAL A 30 1.99 -5.17 9.52
CA VAL A 30 2.78 -4.37 8.60
C VAL A 30 1.94 -3.27 7.97
N LYS A 31 0.68 -3.54 7.61
CA LYS A 31 -0.26 -2.49 7.17
C LYS A 31 -0.41 -1.38 8.20
N SER A 32 -0.55 -1.71 9.49
CA SER A 32 -0.60 -0.69 10.56
C SER A 32 0.70 0.13 10.67
N ILE A 33 1.86 -0.48 10.44
CA ILE A 33 3.16 0.24 10.39
C ILE A 33 3.17 1.21 9.21
N LEU A 34 2.76 0.75 8.03
CA LEU A 34 2.72 1.56 6.80
C LEU A 34 1.74 2.74 6.94
N GLU A 35 0.56 2.53 7.52
CA GLU A 35 -0.39 3.60 7.83
C GLU A 35 0.22 4.64 8.78
N LYS A 36 0.97 4.19 9.79
CA LYS A 36 1.64 5.10 10.73
C LYS A 36 2.74 5.91 10.03
N LEU A 37 3.56 5.28 9.18
CA LEU A 37 4.58 5.97 8.39
C LEU A 37 3.96 7.00 7.44
N HIS A 38 2.86 6.64 6.79
CA HIS A 38 2.10 7.54 5.93
C HIS A 38 1.57 8.75 6.70
N GLY A 39 1.01 8.55 7.90
CA GLY A 39 0.60 9.65 8.76
C GLY A 39 1.75 10.59 9.14
N VAL A 40 2.93 10.04 9.48
CA VAL A 40 4.13 10.84 9.79
C VAL A 40 4.58 11.65 8.57
N TRP A 41 4.58 11.05 7.38
CA TRP A 41 4.91 11.72 6.13
C TRP A 41 4.00 12.92 5.87
N ILE A 42 2.68 12.76 6.02
CA ILE A 42 1.69 13.84 5.89
C ILE A 42 1.96 14.94 6.93
N ASP A 43 1.99 14.58 8.22
CA ASP A 43 2.09 15.55 9.31
C ASP A 43 3.40 16.37 9.25
N SER A 44 4.48 15.72 8.81
CA SER A 44 5.82 16.31 8.77
C SER A 44 6.19 16.90 7.40
N HIS A 45 5.29 16.81 6.40
CA HIS A 45 5.50 17.30 5.04
C HIS A 45 6.82 16.77 4.42
N LEU A 46 7.07 15.47 4.59
CA LEU A 46 8.29 14.83 4.09
C LEU A 46 8.22 14.62 2.57
N ASP A 47 9.37 14.41 1.95
CA ASP A 47 9.48 14.21 0.50
C ASP A 47 8.95 12.82 0.07
N ASP A 48 8.28 12.70 -1.10
CA ASP A 48 7.71 11.41 -1.54
C ASP A 48 8.81 10.36 -1.72
N SER A 49 10.01 10.75 -2.18
CA SER A 49 11.11 9.80 -2.40
C SER A 49 11.66 9.25 -1.09
N GLU A 50 11.60 10.02 0.00
CA GLU A 50 11.96 9.54 1.33
C GLU A 50 10.87 8.61 1.89
N TYR A 51 9.60 9.00 1.77
CA TYR A 51 8.48 8.17 2.23
C TYR A 51 8.40 6.83 1.50
N ILE A 52 8.52 6.83 0.17
CA ILE A 52 8.45 5.61 -0.64
C ILE A 52 9.64 4.69 -0.32
N ARG A 53 10.86 5.22 -0.14
CA ARG A 53 12.02 4.41 0.28
C ARG A 53 11.86 3.81 1.67
N ASN A 54 11.34 4.58 2.64
CA ASN A 54 11.09 4.07 3.98
C ASN A 54 10.01 2.99 3.99
N THR A 55 8.97 3.17 3.17
CA THR A 55 7.92 2.17 2.96
C THR A 55 8.48 0.90 2.35
N TRP A 56 9.34 1.04 1.33
CA TRP A 56 10.00 -0.09 0.70
C TRP A 56 10.88 -0.88 1.67
N ALA A 57 11.67 -0.19 2.50
CA ALA A 57 12.50 -0.84 3.51
C ALA A 57 11.70 -1.70 4.50
N VAL A 58 10.48 -1.28 4.87
CA VAL A 58 9.59 -2.08 5.72
C VAL A 58 9.08 -3.33 4.99
N ILE A 59 8.74 -3.20 3.71
CA ILE A 59 8.27 -4.31 2.88
C ILE A 59 9.40 -5.32 2.66
N GLU A 60 10.61 -4.87 2.31
CA GLU A 60 11.79 -5.74 2.17
C GLU A 60 12.13 -6.46 3.47
N ALA A 61 12.10 -5.76 4.61
CA ALA A 61 12.35 -6.38 5.91
C ALA A 61 11.29 -7.45 6.24
N THR A 62 10.05 -7.23 5.82
CA THR A 62 8.96 -8.22 5.98
C THR A 62 9.19 -9.44 5.08
N ASP A 63 9.57 -9.23 3.83
CA ASP A 63 9.94 -10.32 2.91
C ASP A 63 11.08 -11.16 3.47
N TRP A 64 12.17 -10.52 3.91
CA TRP A 64 13.29 -11.22 4.54
C TRP A 64 12.85 -12.05 5.75
N TYR A 65 12.03 -11.47 6.63
CA TYR A 65 11.50 -12.19 7.78
C TYR A 65 10.71 -13.44 7.36
N ILE A 66 9.87 -13.36 6.32
CA ILE A 66 9.07 -14.52 5.87
C ILE A 66 9.94 -15.56 5.17
N GLN A 67 10.91 -15.13 4.36
CA GLN A 67 11.85 -16.03 3.69
C GLN A 67 12.70 -16.83 4.70
N GLU A 68 13.04 -16.22 5.84
CA GLU A 68 13.74 -16.88 6.95
C GLU A 68 12.85 -17.81 7.78
N ASN A 69 11.52 -17.61 7.74
CA ASN A 69 10.54 -18.35 8.54
C ASN A 69 9.47 -19.01 7.64
N ARG A 70 9.91 -19.92 6.76
CA ARG A 70 9.04 -20.59 5.75
C ARG A 70 7.94 -21.46 6.34
N GLU A 71 7.94 -21.73 7.63
CA GLU A 71 6.82 -22.36 8.34
C GLU A 71 5.57 -21.47 8.41
N ILE A 72 5.72 -20.16 8.17
CA ILE A 72 4.62 -19.18 8.21
C ILE A 72 3.73 -19.32 6.96
N THR A 73 4.33 -19.50 5.78
CA THR A 73 3.61 -19.63 4.51
C THR A 73 4.44 -20.37 3.46
N ASN A 74 3.75 -21.10 2.57
CA ASN A 74 4.38 -21.74 1.40
C ASN A 74 4.52 -20.78 0.20
N GLU A 75 3.90 -19.60 0.28
CA GLU A 75 3.87 -18.59 -0.79
C GLU A 75 4.35 -17.25 -0.22
N PRO A 76 5.66 -17.11 0.07
CA PRO A 76 6.21 -15.93 0.73
C PRO A 76 6.04 -14.65 -0.09
N ASP A 77 6.09 -14.77 -1.42
CA ASP A 77 6.09 -13.64 -2.35
C ASP A 77 4.73 -12.92 -2.40
N ILE A 78 3.62 -13.61 -2.06
CA ILE A 78 2.27 -13.04 -2.08
C ILE A 78 2.15 -11.85 -1.14
N LEU A 79 2.79 -11.90 0.04
CA LEU A 79 2.63 -10.83 1.02
C LEU A 79 3.31 -9.54 0.56
N THR A 80 4.47 -9.64 -0.06
CA THR A 80 5.21 -8.50 -0.61
C THR A 80 4.37 -7.73 -1.64
N ASP A 81 3.70 -8.44 -2.54
CA ASP A 81 2.80 -7.84 -3.54
C ASP A 81 1.59 -7.16 -2.88
N VAL A 82 0.96 -7.80 -1.90
CA VAL A 82 -0.18 -7.23 -1.15
C VAL A 82 0.23 -5.94 -0.43
N LEU A 83 1.39 -5.93 0.22
CA LEU A 83 1.89 -4.77 0.95
C LEU A 83 2.31 -3.64 0.00
N ARG A 84 2.91 -3.95 -1.15
CA ARG A 84 3.24 -2.95 -2.19
C ARG A 84 1.97 -2.29 -2.72
N GLN A 85 0.96 -3.07 -3.08
CA GLN A 85 -0.32 -2.54 -3.58
C GLN A 85 -1.01 -1.67 -2.53
N PHE A 86 -0.97 -2.09 -1.26
CA PHE A 86 -1.51 -1.31 -0.15
C PHE A 86 -0.79 0.03 0.03
N ALA A 87 0.56 0.04 0.06
CA ALA A 87 1.36 1.24 0.16
C ALA A 87 1.12 2.23 -0.99
N ARG A 88 1.06 1.71 -2.23
CA ARG A 88 0.73 2.48 -3.43
C ARG A 88 -0.64 3.12 -3.32
N ALA A 89 -1.64 2.36 -2.88
CA ALA A 89 -3.00 2.88 -2.70
C ALA A 89 -3.06 3.99 -1.64
N LEU A 90 -2.35 3.86 -0.51
CA LEU A 90 -2.28 4.92 0.51
C LEU A 90 -1.78 6.23 -0.09
N TRP A 91 -0.65 6.17 -0.80
CA TRP A 91 -0.02 7.35 -1.38
C TRP A 91 -0.88 7.99 -2.49
N LEU A 92 -1.39 7.19 -3.42
CA LEU A 92 -2.26 7.67 -4.51
C LEU A 92 -3.56 8.30 -3.97
N ASN A 93 -4.17 7.70 -2.95
CA ASN A 93 -5.37 8.25 -2.33
C ASN A 93 -5.09 9.62 -1.70
N HIS A 94 -3.92 9.80 -1.07
CA HIS A 94 -3.52 11.10 -0.54
C HIS A 94 -3.30 12.12 -1.66
N LYS A 95 -2.50 11.79 -2.68
CA LYS A 95 -2.23 12.68 -3.82
C LYS A 95 -3.53 13.09 -4.51
N THR A 96 -4.41 12.14 -4.81
CA THR A 96 -5.72 12.41 -5.41
C THR A 96 -6.58 13.33 -4.53
N THR A 97 -6.57 13.13 -3.21
CA THR A 97 -7.35 13.96 -2.27
C THR A 97 -6.81 15.38 -2.20
N VAL A 98 -5.48 15.55 -2.17
CA VAL A 98 -4.84 16.87 -2.13
C VAL A 98 -4.97 17.60 -3.46
N GLU A 99 -4.77 16.90 -4.58
CA GLU A 99 -4.84 17.45 -5.94
C GLU A 99 -6.27 17.85 -6.32
N LYS A 100 -7.29 17.04 -6.00
CA LYS A 100 -8.70 17.43 -6.21
C LYS A 100 -9.12 18.66 -5.42
N ASN A 101 -8.49 18.90 -4.26
CA ASN A 101 -8.76 20.09 -3.45
C ASN A 101 -8.04 21.35 -3.97
N THR A 102 -7.05 21.20 -4.85
CA THR A 102 -6.19 22.31 -5.30
C THR A 102 -6.29 22.62 -6.80
N ALA A 103 -6.63 21.65 -7.64
CA ALA A 103 -6.82 21.81 -9.08
C ALA A 103 -8.14 21.15 -9.50
N GLY A 104 -9.04 21.92 -10.12
CA GLY A 104 -10.29 21.39 -10.68
C GLY A 104 -10.01 20.27 -11.70
N ASP A 105 -10.82 19.21 -11.63
CA ASP A 105 -10.77 17.96 -12.41
C ASP A 105 -9.85 17.99 -13.64
N SER A 106 -8.67 17.39 -13.50
CA SER A 106 -7.87 16.93 -14.64
C SER A 106 -7.73 15.42 -14.52
N ASP A 107 -8.31 14.72 -15.49
CA ASP A 107 -8.46 13.25 -15.56
C ASP A 107 -7.12 12.53 -15.85
N ASP A 108 -6.01 13.26 -15.97
CA ASP A 108 -4.70 12.80 -16.47
C ASP A 108 -3.63 12.63 -15.35
N ASN A 109 -3.93 13.06 -14.12
CA ASN A 109 -2.97 13.03 -13.00
C ASN A 109 -2.77 11.63 -12.37
N GLY A 110 -3.74 10.73 -12.53
CA GLY A 110 -3.71 9.38 -11.94
C GLY A 110 -2.56 8.54 -12.50
N ASP A 111 -2.49 8.43 -13.83
CA ASP A 111 -1.50 7.61 -14.53
C ASP A 111 -0.07 8.13 -14.29
N TYR A 112 0.13 9.45 -14.20
CA TYR A 112 1.45 10.02 -13.90
C TYR A 112 1.87 9.77 -12.45
N SER A 113 0.94 9.87 -11.49
CA SER A 113 1.24 9.58 -10.09
C SER A 113 1.59 8.10 -9.91
N GLU A 114 0.83 7.21 -10.52
CA GLU A 114 1.10 5.77 -10.55
C GLU A 114 2.51 5.47 -11.07
N TYR A 115 2.87 6.05 -12.21
CA TYR A 115 4.21 5.96 -12.78
C TYR A 115 5.29 6.48 -11.81
N CYS A 116 5.07 7.63 -11.18
CA CYS A 116 6.02 8.20 -10.22
C CYS A 116 6.26 7.27 -9.03
N PHE A 117 5.21 6.67 -8.48
CA PHE A 117 5.34 5.74 -7.36
C PHE A 117 6.22 4.54 -7.75
N ASP A 118 5.88 3.89 -8.86
CA ASP A 118 6.60 2.70 -9.32
C ASP A 118 8.06 3.04 -9.68
N TYR A 119 8.31 4.19 -10.30
CA TYR A 119 9.66 4.66 -10.60
C TYR A 119 10.50 4.94 -9.34
N ILE A 120 9.94 5.65 -8.36
CA ILE A 120 10.65 5.97 -7.10
C ILE A 120 10.92 4.69 -6.31
N TYR A 121 9.98 3.74 -6.34
CA TYR A 121 10.16 2.45 -5.69
C TYR A 121 11.32 1.66 -6.29
N GLU A 122 11.44 1.64 -7.62
CA GLU A 122 12.49 0.91 -8.33
C GLU A 122 13.85 1.63 -8.33
N HIS A 123 13.86 2.96 -8.32
CA HIS A 123 15.07 3.76 -8.53
C HIS A 123 15.49 4.64 -7.33
N GLY A 124 14.63 4.77 -6.33
CA GLY A 124 14.87 5.58 -5.13
C GLY A 124 14.89 7.09 -5.35
N VAL A 125 14.53 7.56 -6.55
CA VAL A 125 14.52 8.98 -6.96
C VAL A 125 13.31 9.26 -7.84
N TYR A 126 12.89 10.52 -7.92
CA TYR A 126 11.84 10.92 -8.85
C TYR A 126 12.25 10.69 -10.32
N PRO A 127 11.30 10.39 -11.21
CA PRO A 127 11.56 10.35 -12.63
C PRO A 127 12.02 11.74 -13.16
N PRO A 128 12.92 11.76 -14.16
CA PRO A 128 13.46 12.98 -14.76
C PRO A 128 12.44 13.76 -15.61
#